data_AF-A0A4P7UKK1-F1
#
_entry.id   AF-A0A4P7UKK1-F1
#
_cell.length_a   1.000
_cell.length_b   1.000
_cell.length_c   1.000
_cell.angle_alpha   90.00
_cell.angle_beta   90.00
_cell.angle_gamma   90.00
#
_symmetry.space_group_name_H-M   'P 1'
#
loop_
_entity.id
_entity.type
_entity.pdbx_description
1 polymer ?
#
loop_
_entity_poly.entity_id
_entity_poly.type
_entity_poly.pdbx_seq_one_letter_code
_entity_poly.pdbx_strand_id
1 'polypeptide(L)'
;MANRFATTQNMAIQSVRENGKDLVLAIDSRGLYLTTAQYVGRPIADRNRYSGARQDTDQRIAALGLDAADLLAANQHRIQVETVAAKKVNPLKASKRGAKG
;
A
#
# COMPACT_ATOMS: atom_id res chain seq x y z
N MET A 1 11.74 -9.79 9.69
CA MET A 1 10.89 -10.20 8.55
C MET A 1 10.41 -8.93 7.85
N ALA A 2 10.97 -8.56 6.70
CA ALA A 2 10.50 -7.37 5.99
C ALA A 2 9.12 -7.66 5.40
N ASN A 3 8.10 -6.95 5.87
CA ASN A 3 6.74 -7.07 5.35
C ASN A 3 6.74 -6.43 3.96
N ARG A 4 7.00 -7.24 2.93
CA ARG A 4 7.29 -6.76 1.56
C ARG A 4 6.07 -6.23 0.81
N PHE A 5 4.85 -6.36 1.36
CA PHE A 5 3.65 -6.28 0.52
C PHE A 5 2.35 -5.85 1.21
N ALA A 6 2.37 -5.25 2.40
CA ALA A 6 1.12 -4.95 3.10
C ALA A 6 1.04 -3.57 3.73
N THR A 7 -0.18 -3.02 3.71
CA THR A 7 -0.63 -1.95 4.60
C THR A 7 -0.16 -2.28 6.01
N THR A 8 0.76 -1.50 6.57
CA THR A 8 1.16 -1.68 7.97
C THR A 8 0.12 -1.05 8.89
N GLN A 9 0.07 -1.47 10.16
CA GLN A 9 -0.83 -0.85 11.14
C GLN A 9 -0.58 0.67 11.25
N ASN A 10 0.66 1.11 11.05
CA ASN A 10 1.00 2.52 11.04
C ASN A 10 0.37 3.28 9.86
N MET A 11 0.12 2.63 8.73
CA MET A 11 -0.52 3.21 7.54
C MET A 11 -2.05 3.25 7.61
N ALA A 12 -2.66 2.56 8.58
CA ALA A 12 -4.11 2.60 8.80
C ALA A 12 -4.49 3.90 9.52
N ILE A 13 -5.47 4.63 8.99
CA ILE A 13 -5.95 5.90 9.55
C ILE A 13 -7.12 5.62 10.49
N GLN A 14 -8.20 5.05 9.95
CA GLN A 14 -9.43 4.80 10.70
C GLN A 14 -10.26 3.67 10.08
N SER A 15 -11.17 3.09 10.87
CA SER A 15 -12.17 2.15 10.39
C SER A 15 -13.37 2.92 9.83
N VAL A 16 -13.89 2.52 8.68
CA VAL A 16 -15.08 3.10 8.06
C VAL A 16 -16.06 2.00 7.69
N ARG A 17 -17.36 2.29 7.77
CA ARG A 17 -18.39 1.33 7.39
C ARG A 17 -19.02 1.75 6.09
N GLU A 18 -18.92 0.91 5.08
CA GLU A 18 -19.46 1.17 3.76
C GLU A 18 -20.32 -0.02 3.31
N ASN A 19 -21.57 0.24 2.92
CA ASN A 19 -22.50 -0.79 2.43
C ASN A 19 -22.61 -2.02 3.37
N GLY A 20 -22.59 -1.77 4.68
CA GLY A 20 -22.66 -2.81 5.72
C GLY A 20 -21.37 -3.61 5.92
N LYS A 21 -20.26 -3.24 5.26
CA LYS A 21 -18.95 -3.85 5.42
C LYS A 21 -18.04 -2.93 6.21
N ASP A 22 -17.34 -3.51 7.19
CA ASP A 22 -16.32 -2.78 7.95
C ASP A 22 -15.01 -2.80 7.16
N LEU A 23 -14.59 -1.61 6.74
CA LEU A 23 -13.37 -1.35 6.00
C LEU A 23 -12.43 -0.51 6.84
N VAL A 24 -11.18 -0.45 6.42
CA VAL A 24 -10.12 0.37 7.00
C VAL A 24 -9.62 1.31 5.92
N LEU A 25 -9.69 2.61 6.22
CA LEU A 25 -9.05 3.64 5.44
C LEU A 25 -7.55 3.64 5.76
N ALA A 26 -6.74 3.53 4.73
CA ALA A 26 -5.30 3.52 4.83
C ALA A 26 -4.66 4.46 3.80
N ILE A 27 -3.41 4.83 4.04
CA ILE A 27 -2.63 5.72 3.18
C ILE A 27 -1.33 5.07 2.74
N ASP A 28 -0.95 5.30 1.48
CA ASP A 28 0.35 4.93 0.94
C ASP A 28 0.92 5.97 -0.01
N SER A 29 2.07 5.66 -0.63
CA SER A 29 2.74 6.54 -1.59
C SER A 29 1.95 6.83 -2.85
N ARG A 30 0.87 6.09 -3.12
CA ARG A 30 -0.05 6.29 -4.24
C ARG A 30 -1.37 6.95 -3.79
N GLY A 31 -1.53 7.27 -2.51
CA GLY A 31 -2.69 7.97 -1.96
C GLY A 31 -3.54 7.14 -1.00
N LEU A 32 -4.79 7.57 -0.81
CA LEU A 32 -5.75 6.90 0.07
C LEU A 32 -6.35 5.67 -0.61
N TYR A 33 -6.68 4.67 0.18
CA TYR A 33 -7.39 3.47 -0.27
C TYR A 33 -8.14 2.79 0.87
N LEU A 34 -9.11 1.97 0.51
CA LEU A 34 -9.89 1.17 1.45
C LEU A 34 -9.43 -0.30 1.38
N THR A 35 -9.21 -0.90 2.53
CA THR A 35 -8.92 -2.33 2.68
C THR A 35 -9.76 -2.94 3.80
N THR A 36 -9.73 -4.26 3.99
CA THR A 36 -10.38 -4.88 5.15
C THR A 36 -9.37 -5.07 6.27
N ALA A 37 -9.81 -4.99 7.53
CA ALA A 37 -8.94 -5.08 8.70
C ALA A 37 -8.10 -6.38 8.74
N GLN A 38 -8.64 -7.47 8.19
CA GLN A 38 -7.95 -8.76 8.07
C GLN A 38 -6.65 -8.71 7.25
N TYR A 39 -6.48 -7.72 6.37
CA TYR A 39 -5.31 -7.57 5.50
C TYR A 39 -4.27 -6.58 6.05
N VAL A 40 -4.59 -5.85 7.11
CA VAL A 40 -3.66 -4.89 7.72
C VAL A 40 -2.61 -5.63 8.55
N GLY A 41 -1.34 -5.32 8.33
CA GLY A 41 -0.19 -5.87 9.06
C GLY A 41 0.18 -7.31 8.70
N ARG A 42 -0.53 -7.97 7.80
CA ARG A 42 -0.26 -9.36 7.40
C ARG A 42 0.69 -9.42 6.20
N PRO A 43 1.67 -10.34 6.16
CA PRO A 43 2.47 -10.58 4.97
C PRO A 43 1.63 -11.30 3.91
N ILE A 44 1.04 -10.55 2.99
CA ILE A 44 0.23 -11.07 1.88
C ILE A 44 1.01 -11.00 0.58
N ALA A 45 0.82 -11.99 -0.30
CA ALA A 45 1.60 -12.09 -1.54
C ALA A 45 1.20 -11.09 -2.63
N ASP A 46 -0.04 -10.57 -2.61
CA ASP A 46 -0.55 -9.66 -3.64
C ASP A 46 -1.35 -8.50 -3.05
N ARG A 47 -0.67 -7.36 -2.90
CA ARG A 47 -1.31 -6.13 -2.41
C ARG A 47 -2.51 -5.72 -3.27
N ASN A 48 -2.42 -5.76 -4.59
CA ASN A 48 -3.47 -5.23 -5.47
C ASN A 48 -4.74 -6.07 -5.43
N ARG A 49 -4.61 -7.36 -5.12
CA ARG A 49 -5.76 -8.28 -4.93
C ARG A 49 -6.51 -8.05 -3.62
N TYR A 50 -5.84 -7.53 -2.59
CA TYR A 50 -6.38 -7.41 -1.22
C TYR A 50 -6.53 -5.96 -0.73
N SER A 51 -5.85 -5.00 -1.36
CA SER A 51 -6.22 -3.59 -1.32
C SER A 51 -7.45 -3.44 -2.20
N GLY A 52 -8.55 -2.90 -1.68
CA GLY A 52 -9.75 -2.66 -2.48
C GLY A 52 -9.42 -1.83 -3.72
N ALA A 53 -10.26 -1.92 -4.75
CA ALA A 53 -10.12 -1.10 -5.93
C ALA A 53 -10.01 0.38 -5.50
N ARG A 54 -8.94 1.03 -5.96
CA ARG A 54 -8.71 2.46 -5.70
C ARG A 54 -9.62 3.36 -6.53
N GLN A 55 -10.21 2.77 -7.56
CA GLN A 55 -11.21 3.43 -8.38
C GLN A 55 -12.31 3.95 -7.46
N ASP A 56 -12.64 5.22 -7.63
CA ASP A 56 -13.70 5.90 -6.89
C ASP A 56 -13.47 6.03 -5.38
N THR A 57 -12.24 5.86 -4.88
CA THR A 57 -11.94 6.02 -3.45
C THR A 57 -12.33 7.41 -2.95
N ASP A 58 -12.02 8.46 -3.72
CA ASP A 58 -12.37 9.83 -3.34
C ASP A 58 -13.89 10.04 -3.24
N GLN A 59 -14.66 9.44 -4.16
CA GLN A 59 -16.12 9.48 -4.14
C GLN A 59 -16.68 8.70 -2.95
N ARG A 60 -16.08 7.56 -2.61
CA ARG A 60 -16.46 6.73 -1.46
C ARG A 60 -16.15 7.43 -0.13
N ILE A 61 -14.99 8.09 -0.04
CA ILE A 61 -14.62 8.92 1.12
C ILE A 61 -15.58 10.11 1.26
N ALA A 62 -15.90 10.80 0.15
CA ALA A 62 -16.86 11.90 0.14
C ALA A 62 -18.28 11.43 0.54
N ALA A 63 -18.71 10.24 0.09
CA ALA A 63 -19.99 9.64 0.49
C ALA A 63 -20.06 9.29 1.98
N LEU A 64 -18.91 9.11 2.63
CA LEU A 64 -18.80 8.94 4.09
C LEU A 64 -18.77 10.28 4.84
N GLY A 65 -18.85 11.42 4.14
CA GLY A 65 -18.78 12.76 4.72
C GLY A 65 -17.37 13.17 5.14
N LEU A 66 -16.35 12.54 4.56
CA LEU A 66 -14.94 12.80 4.86
C LEU A 66 -14.28 13.57 3.71
N ASP A 67 -13.27 14.38 4.05
CA ASP A 67 -12.45 15.07 3.05
C ASP A 67 -11.18 14.26 2.75
N ALA A 68 -11.09 13.75 1.53
CA ALA A 68 -9.95 12.97 1.05
C ALA A 68 -8.66 13.81 1.01
N ALA A 69 -8.73 15.09 0.65
CA ALA A 69 -7.55 15.95 0.53
C ALA A 69 -6.96 16.26 1.92
N ASP A 70 -7.81 16.61 2.88
CA ASP A 70 -7.40 16.85 4.26
C ASP A 70 -6.85 15.58 4.92
N LEU A 71 -7.52 14.44 4.72
CA LEU A 71 -7.05 13.15 5.23
C LEU A 71 -5.69 12.77 4.64
N LEU A 72 -5.47 13.03 3.35
CA LEU A 72 -4.18 12.79 2.72
C LEU A 72 -3.11 13.70 3.33
N ALA A 73 -3.36 15.00 3.40
CA ALA A 73 -2.42 16.00 3.91
C ALA A 73 -2.06 15.73 5.38
N ALA A 74 -3.05 15.43 6.23
CA ALA A 74 -2.84 15.17 7.64
C ALA A 74 -2.04 13.88 7.89
N ASN A 75 -2.13 12.88 7.01
CA ASN A 75 -1.56 11.54 7.23
C ASN A 75 -0.32 11.22 6.39
N GLN A 76 0.24 12.18 5.63
CA GLN A 76 1.43 11.93 4.79
C GLN A 76 2.62 11.37 5.58
N HIS A 77 2.78 11.80 6.84
CA HIS A 77 3.82 11.33 7.75
C HIS A 77 3.74 9.82 8.07
N ARG A 78 2.60 9.18 7.79
CA ARG A 78 2.36 7.74 8.01
C ARG A 78 2.78 6.88 6.83
N ILE A 79 3.04 7.49 5.67
CA ILE A 79 3.46 6.79 4.45
C ILE A 79 4.84 6.17 4.70
N GLN A 80 4.87 4.85 4.79
CA GLN A 80 6.12 4.12 4.78
C GLN A 80 6.58 4.00 3.33
N VAL A 81 7.58 4.81 2.95
CA VAL A 81 8.27 4.65 1.68
C VAL A 81 9.00 3.31 1.76
N GLU A 82 8.55 2.32 0.98
CA GLU A 82 9.37 1.15 0.73
C GLU A 82 10.67 1.67 0.13
N THR A 83 11.74 1.71 0.92
CA THR A 83 13.09 1.72 0.37
C THR A 83 13.22 0.40 -0.37
N VAL A 84 12.85 0.42 -1.65
CA VAL A 84 13.18 -0.63 -2.59
C VAL A 84 14.69 -0.66 -2.56
N ALA A 85 15.27 -1.55 -1.75
CA ALA A 85 16.69 -1.82 -1.79
C ALA A 85 16.95 -2.19 -3.24
N ALA A 86 17.56 -1.25 -3.98
CA ALA A 86 17.83 -1.37 -5.39
C ALA A 86 18.40 -2.77 -5.58
N LYS A 87 17.76 -3.56 -6.45
CA LYS A 87 18.20 -4.91 -6.81
C LYS A 87 19.70 -4.81 -7.04
N LYS A 88 20.51 -5.31 -6.09
CA LYS A 88 21.95 -5.45 -6.29
C LYS A 88 22.08 -6.43 -7.44
N VAL A 89 22.28 -5.88 -8.64
CA VAL A 89 22.54 -6.65 -9.84
C VAL A 89 23.81 -7.43 -9.51
N ASN A 90 23.70 -8.75 -9.40
CA ASN A 90 24.81 -9.57 -8.95
C ASN A 90 25.87 -9.59 -10.07
N PRO A 91 27.06 -8.97 -9.92
CA PRO A 91 28.01 -8.77 -11.02
C PRO A 91 28.55 -10.09 -11.58
N LEU A 92 28.44 -11.19 -10.82
CA LEU A 92 28.84 -12.53 -11.25
C LEU A 92 28.01 -13.07 -12.43
N LYS A 93 26.79 -12.56 -12.66
CA LYS A 93 25.93 -13.00 -13.79
C LYS A 93 26.23 -12.27 -15.10
N ALA A 94 26.98 -11.16 -15.07
CA ALA A 94 27.40 -10.42 -16.26
C ALA A 94 28.69 -10.98 -16.90
N SER A 95 29.53 -11.69 -16.11
CA SER A 95 30.85 -12.13 -16.57
C SER A 95 30.86 -13.37 -17.47
N LYS A 96 29.72 -14.02 -17.75
CA LYS A 96 29.70 -15.27 -18.54
C LYS A 96 29.54 -15.08 -20.05
N ARG A 97 29.40 -13.84 -20.54
CA ARG A 97 29.32 -13.53 -21.98
C ARG A 97 30.65 -13.15 -22.64
N GLY A 98 31.76 -13.10 -21.90
CA GLY A 98 33.07 -12.69 -22.42
C GLY A 98 34.04 -13.82 -22.77
N ALA A 99 33.66 -15.09 -22.62
CA ALA A 99 34.58 -16.22 -22.82
C ALA A 99 34.02 -17.23 -23.83
N LYS A 100 34.09 -16.86 -25.11
CA LYS A 100 34.36 -17.77 -26.23
C LYS A 100 35.13 -16.98 -27.29
N GLY A 101 36.45 -16.98 -27.13
CA GLY A 101 37.35 -17.05 -28.27
C GLY A 101 37.34 -18.46 -28.85
#